data_AF-A0A7S2Z8Z0-F1
#
_entry.id   AF-A0A7S2Z8Z0-F1
#
_cell.length_a   1.000
_cell.length_b   1.000
_cell.length_c   1.000
_cell.angle_alpha   90.00
_cell.angle_beta   90.00
_cell.angle_gamma   90.00
#
_symmetry.space_group_name_H-M   'P 1'
#
loop_
_entity.id
_entity.type
_entity.pdbx_description
1 polymer ?
#
loop_
_entity_poly.entity_id
_entity_poly.type
_entity_poly.pdbx_seq_one_letter_code
_entity_poly.pdbx_strand_id
1 'polypeptide(L)'
;KLTTGHASFFPFFSLRSIARFVWISYGCRYKISDRLLEKFQAYCLKRARHFSLHDISLTLWGFTQQQMEVRPEVLQQMYEMSIKHLDKEFHTEAFVHVVWSLSVRNKVGLNRGAVLVERYEQEILESVHTLSGYDASKLFCSLSFLDCMTAGLCEKLVKIIEARAHSYDESQLQSILNAADALDVDLCPPTLRDTLKMQLDATAA
;
A
#
# COMPACT_ATOMS: atom_id res chain seq x y z
N LYS A 1 7.62 14.67 -40.83
CA LYS A 1 6.30 15.30 -40.59
C LYS A 1 5.38 14.24 -40.01
N LEU A 2 5.21 14.21 -38.69
CA LEU A 2 4.25 13.34 -38.01
C LEU A 2 2.99 14.17 -37.75
N THR A 3 1.93 13.81 -38.44
CA THR A 3 0.63 14.49 -38.40
C THR A 3 -0.11 14.18 -37.11
N THR A 4 -0.73 15.24 -36.60
CA THR A 4 -1.76 15.27 -35.56
C THR A 4 -2.86 14.23 -35.78
N GLY A 5 -3.04 13.35 -34.79
CA GLY A 5 -4.17 12.43 -34.67
C GLY A 5 -4.52 12.24 -33.18
N HIS A 6 -5.49 13.02 -32.70
CA HIS A 6 -6.11 12.85 -31.40
C HIS A 6 -6.89 11.52 -31.32
N ALA A 7 -6.84 10.87 -30.14
CA ALA A 7 -7.60 9.68 -29.74
C ALA A 7 -7.38 8.44 -30.64
N SER A 8 -6.52 7.48 -30.28
CA SER A 8 -6.99 6.24 -29.64
C SER A 8 -5.85 5.23 -29.42
N PHE A 9 -4.80 5.59 -28.68
CA PHE A 9 -3.81 4.56 -28.26
C PHE A 9 -4.34 3.66 -27.12
N PHE A 10 -5.48 4.03 -26.53
CA PHE A 10 -6.03 3.42 -25.31
C PHE A 10 -7.25 2.46 -25.43
N PRO A 11 -7.84 2.12 -26.59
CA PRO A 11 -9.04 1.28 -26.62
C PRO A 11 -8.79 -0.17 -26.18
N PHE A 12 -7.52 -0.61 -26.08
CA PHE A 12 -7.14 -1.98 -25.76
C PHE A 12 -6.60 -2.20 -24.33
N PHE A 13 -6.26 -1.14 -23.59
CA PHE A 13 -5.79 -1.30 -22.22
C PHE A 13 -6.98 -1.31 -21.25
N SER A 14 -7.27 -2.50 -20.71
CA SER A 14 -8.14 -2.60 -19.54
C SER A 14 -7.50 -1.88 -18.36
N LEU A 15 -8.30 -1.49 -17.36
CA LEU A 15 -7.79 -0.83 -16.15
C LEU A 15 -6.81 -1.74 -15.39
N ARG A 16 -7.13 -3.04 -15.36
CA ARG A 16 -6.22 -4.12 -14.94
C ARG A 16 -4.92 -4.13 -15.73
N SER A 17 -4.97 -3.91 -17.04
CA SER A 17 -3.78 -3.89 -17.90
C SER A 17 -2.88 -2.70 -17.58
N ILE A 18 -3.43 -1.53 -17.23
CA ILE A 18 -2.62 -0.38 -16.81
C ILE A 18 -2.01 -0.64 -15.43
N ALA A 19 -2.81 -1.07 -14.47
CA ALA A 19 -2.34 -1.40 -13.13
C ALA A 19 -1.19 -2.42 -13.17
N ARG A 20 -1.38 -3.50 -13.94
CA ARG A 20 -0.35 -4.53 -14.16
C ARG A 20 0.84 -4.01 -14.96
N PHE A 21 0.63 -3.22 -16.00
CA PHE A 21 1.73 -2.70 -16.82
C PHE A 21 2.65 -1.80 -15.98
N VAL A 22 2.07 -0.88 -15.22
CA VAL A 22 2.84 0.01 -14.34
C VAL A 22 3.54 -0.82 -13.25
N TRP A 23 2.88 -1.82 -12.67
CA TRP A 23 3.51 -2.70 -11.69
C TRP A 23 4.66 -3.56 -12.27
N ILE A 24 4.43 -4.25 -13.39
CA ILE A 24 5.44 -5.11 -14.05
C ILE A 24 6.64 -4.29 -14.52
N SER A 25 6.42 -3.07 -15.00
CA SER A 25 7.51 -2.21 -15.48
C SER A 25 8.57 -1.98 -14.41
N TYR A 26 8.19 -1.89 -13.14
CA TYR A 26 9.14 -1.86 -12.02
C TYR A 26 9.94 -3.16 -11.89
N GLY A 27 9.27 -4.32 -11.90
CA GLY A 27 9.93 -5.62 -11.81
C GLY A 27 10.94 -5.84 -12.94
N CYS A 28 10.66 -5.29 -14.13
CA CYS A 28 11.58 -5.31 -15.27
C CYS A 28 12.61 -4.17 -15.28
N ARG A 29 12.67 -3.33 -14.22
CA ARG A 29 13.49 -2.11 -14.14
C ARG A 29 13.30 -1.16 -15.33
N TYR A 30 12.12 -1.21 -15.95
CA TYR A 30 11.74 -0.35 -17.05
C TYR A 30 11.11 0.94 -16.51
N LYS A 31 11.73 2.08 -16.85
CA LYS A 31 11.18 3.40 -16.52
C LYS A 31 10.18 3.83 -17.59
N ILE A 32 8.93 3.96 -17.20
CA ILE A 32 7.89 4.52 -18.06
C ILE A 32 8.11 6.02 -18.18
N SER A 33 8.00 6.58 -19.39
CA SER A 33 8.09 8.02 -19.59
C SER A 33 7.01 8.78 -18.81
N ASP A 34 7.35 9.90 -18.18
CA ASP A 34 6.42 10.71 -17.38
C ASP A 34 5.15 11.09 -18.17
N ARG A 35 5.30 11.47 -19.44
CA ARG A 35 4.17 11.78 -20.34
C ARG A 35 3.17 10.63 -20.50
N LEU A 36 3.63 9.38 -20.44
CA LEU A 36 2.75 8.21 -20.50
C LEU A 36 2.09 7.96 -19.13
N LEU A 37 2.82 8.15 -18.03
CA LEU A 37 2.27 8.06 -16.68
C LEU A 37 1.19 9.12 -16.43
N GLU A 38 1.37 10.35 -16.91
CA GLU A 38 0.34 11.40 -16.90
C GLU A 38 -0.93 10.98 -17.65
N LYS A 39 -0.77 10.36 -18.83
CA LYS A 39 -1.91 9.82 -19.58
C LYS A 39 -2.60 8.69 -18.83
N PHE A 40 -1.86 7.81 -18.17
CA PHE A 40 -2.44 6.78 -17.31
C PHE A 40 -3.22 7.39 -16.16
N GLN A 41 -2.68 8.41 -15.50
CA GLN A 41 -3.38 9.14 -14.45
C GLN A 41 -4.68 9.79 -14.96
N ALA A 42 -4.68 10.41 -16.15
CA ALA A 42 -5.89 10.97 -16.76
C ALA A 42 -6.93 9.90 -17.09
N TYR A 43 -6.47 8.74 -17.57
CA TYR A 43 -7.32 7.60 -17.84
C TYR A 43 -7.93 7.01 -16.57
N CYS A 44 -7.12 6.88 -15.51
CA CYS A 44 -7.55 6.45 -14.18
C CYS A 44 -8.67 7.34 -13.65
N LEU A 45 -8.50 8.67 -13.72
CA LEU A 45 -9.54 9.62 -13.31
C LEU A 45 -10.85 9.42 -14.08
N LYS A 46 -10.78 9.32 -15.42
CA LYS A 46 -11.96 9.15 -16.27
C LYS A 46 -12.70 7.82 -16.04
N ARG A 47 -12.01 6.80 -15.56
CA ARG A 47 -12.52 5.42 -15.47
C ARG A 47 -12.57 4.88 -14.04
N ALA A 48 -12.30 5.70 -13.03
CA ALA A 48 -12.14 5.27 -11.64
C ALA A 48 -13.32 4.42 -11.12
N ARG A 49 -14.55 4.77 -11.51
CA ARG A 49 -15.78 4.02 -11.15
C ARG A 49 -15.80 2.54 -11.58
N HIS A 50 -14.88 2.13 -12.44
CA HIS A 50 -14.77 0.76 -12.96
C HIS A 50 -13.59 -0.01 -12.35
N PHE A 51 -12.81 0.61 -11.46
CA PHE A 51 -11.73 -0.07 -10.75
C PHE A 51 -12.32 -0.93 -9.64
N SER A 52 -11.74 -2.10 -9.42
CA SER A 52 -11.88 -2.81 -8.14
C SER A 52 -10.90 -2.24 -7.10
N LEU A 53 -11.06 -2.58 -5.82
CA LEU A 53 -10.06 -2.25 -4.79
C LEU A 53 -8.66 -2.72 -5.15
N HIS A 54 -8.55 -3.94 -5.70
CA HIS A 54 -7.28 -4.48 -6.15
C HIS A 54 -6.65 -3.65 -7.28
N ASP A 55 -7.47 -3.21 -8.25
CA ASP A 55 -6.99 -2.34 -9.33
C ASP A 55 -6.51 -0.98 -8.80
N ILE A 56 -7.21 -0.43 -7.80
CA ILE A 56 -6.83 0.83 -7.14
C ILE A 56 -5.45 0.66 -6.48
N SER A 57 -5.29 -0.36 -5.64
CA SER A 57 -4.05 -0.63 -4.92
C SER A 57 -2.86 -0.85 -5.87
N LEU A 58 -3.03 -1.72 -6.88
CA LEU A 58 -1.96 -1.97 -7.85
C LEU A 58 -1.58 -0.72 -8.65
N THR A 59 -2.55 0.11 -9.00
CA THR A 59 -2.30 1.35 -9.76
C THR A 59 -1.53 2.37 -8.92
N LEU A 60 -1.96 2.60 -7.68
CA LEU A 60 -1.29 3.53 -6.78
C LEU A 60 0.14 3.05 -6.45
N TRP A 61 0.29 1.76 -6.16
CA TRP A 61 1.60 1.15 -5.94
C TRP A 61 2.51 1.22 -7.16
N GLY A 62 1.97 0.92 -8.35
CA GLY A 62 2.70 1.03 -9.60
C GLY A 62 3.26 2.43 -9.82
N PHE A 63 2.46 3.48 -9.60
CA PHE A 63 2.96 4.84 -9.67
C PHE A 63 4.09 5.09 -8.66
N THR A 64 4.03 4.48 -7.46
CA THR A 64 5.07 4.62 -6.43
C THR A 64 6.39 4.09 -6.92
N GLN A 65 6.35 2.90 -7.49
CA GLN A 65 7.54 2.25 -8.03
C GLN A 65 8.15 3.01 -9.21
N GLN A 66 7.33 3.73 -9.97
CA GLN A 66 7.78 4.61 -11.05
C GLN A 66 8.25 5.99 -10.57
N GLN A 67 8.26 6.24 -9.25
CA GLN A 67 8.61 7.53 -8.62
C GLN A 67 7.80 8.72 -9.16
N MET A 68 6.62 8.44 -9.74
CA MET A 68 5.75 9.45 -10.31
C MET A 68 4.92 10.09 -9.21
N GLU A 69 4.82 11.42 -9.19
CA GLU A 69 3.86 12.10 -8.34
C GLU A 69 2.44 11.87 -8.86
N VAL A 70 1.55 11.38 -8.01
CA VAL A 70 0.14 11.17 -8.37
C VAL A 70 -0.61 12.46 -8.15
N ARG A 71 -1.29 12.95 -9.19
CA ARG A 71 -2.06 14.18 -9.15
C ARG A 71 -3.14 14.11 -8.05
N PRO A 72 -3.35 15.19 -7.27
CA PRO A 72 -4.27 15.20 -6.14
C PRO A 72 -5.68 14.71 -6.47
N GLU A 73 -6.22 15.08 -7.63
CA GLU A 73 -7.56 14.68 -8.08
C GLU A 73 -7.65 13.16 -8.36
N VAL A 74 -6.56 12.54 -8.80
CA VAL A 74 -6.51 11.08 -9.00
C VAL A 74 -6.48 10.37 -7.66
N LEU A 75 -5.65 10.84 -6.71
CA LEU A 75 -5.61 10.30 -5.35
C LEU A 75 -6.97 10.42 -4.66
N GLN A 76 -7.60 11.59 -4.75
CA GLN A 76 -8.93 11.82 -4.18
C GLN A 76 -9.97 10.87 -4.76
N GLN A 77 -10.01 10.74 -6.09
CA GLN A 77 -10.96 9.86 -6.75
C GLN A 77 -10.74 8.38 -6.38
N MET A 78 -9.48 7.94 -6.29
CA MET A 78 -9.13 6.57 -5.88
C MET A 78 -9.54 6.30 -4.44
N TYR A 79 -9.29 7.24 -3.54
CA TYR A 79 -9.70 7.16 -2.14
C TYR A 79 -11.23 7.07 -1.98
N GLU A 80 -11.99 7.91 -2.67
CA GLU A 80 -13.47 7.85 -2.64
C GLU A 80 -14.01 6.51 -3.18
N MET A 81 -13.37 5.97 -4.22
CA MET A 81 -13.74 4.64 -4.73
C MET A 81 -13.36 3.53 -3.76
N SER A 82 -12.22 3.63 -3.09
CA SER A 82 -11.87 2.68 -2.03
C SER A 82 -12.91 2.68 -0.92
N ILE A 83 -13.34 3.85 -0.43
CA ILE A 83 -14.44 3.94 0.55
C ILE A 83 -15.69 3.25 0.04
N LYS A 84 -16.14 3.59 -1.17
CA LYS A 84 -17.36 3.01 -1.74
C LYS A 84 -17.32 1.49 -1.82
N HIS A 85 -16.17 0.91 -2.12
CA HIS A 85 -16.01 -0.54 -2.17
C HIS A 85 -15.99 -1.16 -0.77
N LEU A 86 -15.23 -0.58 0.16
CA LEU A 86 -15.12 -1.06 1.54
C LEU A 86 -16.47 -0.96 2.29
N ASP A 87 -17.24 0.10 2.04
CA ASP A 87 -18.60 0.29 2.59
C ASP A 87 -19.58 -0.79 2.10
N LYS A 88 -19.36 -1.32 0.90
CA LYS A 88 -20.21 -2.37 0.34
C LYS A 88 -19.86 -3.73 0.95
N GLU A 89 -18.57 -4.02 1.03
CA GLU A 89 -18.06 -5.28 1.54
C GLU A 89 -16.60 -5.07 1.97
N PHE A 90 -16.37 -5.18 3.28
CA PHE A 90 -15.03 -5.02 3.83
C PHE A 90 -14.21 -6.28 3.57
N HIS A 91 -13.05 -6.09 2.93
CA HIS A 91 -12.07 -7.15 2.66
C HIS A 91 -10.72 -6.73 3.23
N THR A 92 -10.28 -7.42 4.28
CA THR A 92 -9.08 -7.09 5.08
C THR A 92 -7.82 -6.97 4.22
N GLU A 93 -7.54 -7.94 3.35
CA GLU A 93 -6.35 -7.92 2.49
C GLU A 93 -6.37 -6.73 1.51
N ALA A 94 -7.53 -6.49 0.89
CA ALA A 94 -7.70 -5.37 -0.05
C ALA A 94 -7.55 -4.02 0.67
N PHE A 95 -8.09 -3.91 1.88
CA PHE A 95 -7.91 -2.75 2.75
C PHE A 95 -6.43 -2.49 3.04
N VAL A 96 -5.67 -3.50 3.46
CA VAL A 96 -4.23 -3.38 3.73
C VAL A 96 -3.49 -2.84 2.52
N HIS A 97 -3.79 -3.35 1.32
CA HIS A 97 -3.10 -2.91 0.11
C HIS A 97 -3.44 -1.47 -0.26
N VAL A 98 -4.68 -1.02 -0.02
CA VAL A 98 -5.06 0.39 -0.21
C VAL A 98 -4.34 1.28 0.80
N VAL A 99 -4.37 0.93 2.09
CA VAL A 99 -3.71 1.71 3.15
C VAL A 99 -2.21 1.81 2.89
N TRP A 100 -1.55 0.71 2.55
CA TRP A 100 -0.14 0.71 2.15
C TRP A 100 0.13 1.62 0.95
N SER A 101 -0.72 1.56 -0.08
CA SER A 101 -0.53 2.37 -1.27
C SER A 101 -0.73 3.87 -1.01
N LEU A 102 -1.59 4.22 -0.06
CA LEU A 102 -1.82 5.61 0.37
C LEU A 102 -0.76 6.09 1.36
N SER A 103 -0.20 5.21 2.20
CA SER A 103 0.82 5.56 3.20
C SER A 103 2.12 6.01 2.55
N VAL A 104 2.62 5.24 1.58
CA VAL A 104 3.86 5.54 0.84
C VAL A 104 3.81 6.83 -0.01
N ARG A 105 2.66 7.53 -0.04
CA ARG A 105 2.40 8.74 -0.82
C ARG A 105 2.12 9.98 0.00
N ASN A 106 2.20 9.91 1.32
CA ASN A 106 1.97 11.08 2.16
C ASN A 106 3.14 12.07 2.03
N LYS A 107 3.02 13.06 1.13
CA LYS A 107 3.95 14.19 1.07
C LYS A 107 3.33 15.53 1.45
N VAL A 108 2.01 15.75 1.34
CA VAL A 108 1.36 16.96 1.85
C VAL A 108 -0.14 16.73 2.10
N GLY A 109 -0.62 17.11 3.29
CA GLY A 109 -1.93 17.74 3.48
C GLY A 109 -3.14 16.85 3.82
N LEU A 110 -3.14 15.55 3.56
CA LEU A 110 -4.21 14.67 4.06
C LEU A 110 -3.73 13.21 4.15
N ASN A 111 -3.62 12.70 5.38
CA ASN A 111 -3.29 11.31 5.66
C ASN A 111 -4.52 10.41 5.41
N ARG A 112 -4.88 10.24 4.14
CA ARG A 112 -6.05 9.44 3.71
C ARG A 112 -5.97 7.99 4.18
N GLY A 113 -4.77 7.45 4.33
CA GLY A 113 -4.55 6.13 4.92
C GLY A 113 -5.04 6.08 6.38
N ALA A 114 -4.62 7.04 7.21
CA ALA A 114 -5.07 7.10 8.60
C ALA A 114 -6.58 7.29 8.72
N VAL A 115 -7.19 8.12 7.86
CA VAL A 115 -8.65 8.28 7.86
C VAL A 115 -9.39 6.98 7.53
N LEU A 116 -8.83 6.13 6.63
CA LEU A 116 -9.41 4.80 6.40
C LEU A 116 -9.25 3.89 7.61
N VAL A 117 -8.10 3.95 8.28
CA VAL A 117 -7.83 3.14 9.48
C VAL A 117 -8.80 3.51 10.59
N GLU A 118 -8.98 4.80 10.86
CA GLU A 118 -9.93 5.30 11.87
C GLU A 118 -11.36 4.85 11.54
N ARG A 119 -11.78 4.96 10.27
CA ARG A 119 -13.13 4.59 9.85
C ARG A 119 -13.43 3.10 10.00
N TYR A 120 -12.47 2.24 9.69
CA TYR A 120 -12.66 0.79 9.62
C TYR A 120 -11.94 0.03 10.74
N GLU A 121 -11.61 0.71 11.85
CA GLU A 121 -10.80 0.15 12.94
C GLU A 121 -11.43 -1.14 13.50
N GLN A 122 -12.74 -1.14 13.70
CA GLN A 122 -13.46 -2.29 14.25
C GLN A 122 -13.36 -3.50 13.31
N GLU A 123 -13.61 -3.30 12.01
CA GLU A 123 -13.57 -4.36 11.01
C GLU A 123 -12.16 -4.93 10.86
N ILE A 124 -11.12 -4.09 10.90
CA ILE A 124 -9.74 -4.58 10.89
C ILE A 124 -9.42 -5.34 12.19
N LEU A 125 -9.83 -4.86 13.37
CA LEU A 125 -9.58 -5.57 14.64
C LEU A 125 -10.21 -6.96 14.69
N GLU A 126 -11.40 -7.11 14.10
CA GLU A 126 -12.12 -8.38 14.00
C GLU A 126 -11.45 -9.35 13.02
N SER A 127 -10.88 -8.83 11.93
CA SER A 127 -10.41 -9.66 10.81
C SER A 127 -8.88 -9.73 10.64
N VAL A 128 -8.09 -8.95 11.38
CA VAL A 128 -6.61 -8.88 11.24
C VAL A 128 -5.92 -10.23 11.42
N HIS A 129 -6.51 -11.13 12.22
CA HIS A 129 -5.99 -12.47 12.45
C HIS A 129 -6.00 -13.36 11.18
N THR A 130 -6.77 -12.97 10.15
CA THR A 130 -6.81 -13.65 8.84
C THR A 130 -5.64 -13.28 7.93
N LEU A 131 -4.87 -12.24 8.27
CA LEU A 131 -3.79 -11.75 7.42
C LEU A 131 -2.64 -12.75 7.31
N SER A 132 -2.02 -12.76 6.13
CA SER A 132 -0.69 -13.36 5.92
C SER A 132 0.37 -12.57 6.71
N GLY A 133 1.55 -13.16 6.94
CA GLY A 133 2.65 -12.44 7.60
C GLY A 133 3.06 -11.22 6.80
N TYR A 134 3.09 -11.37 5.48
CA TYR A 134 3.41 -10.31 4.55
C TYR A 134 2.41 -9.15 4.55
N ASP A 135 1.10 -9.43 4.64
CA ASP A 135 0.10 -8.36 4.71
C ASP A 135 0.04 -7.73 6.11
N ALA A 136 0.26 -8.53 7.16
CA ALA A 136 0.39 -8.00 8.52
C ALA A 136 1.59 -7.04 8.65
N SER A 137 2.74 -7.38 8.06
CA SER A 137 3.92 -6.50 8.09
C SER A 137 3.69 -5.21 7.30
N LYS A 138 3.04 -5.26 6.12
CA LYS A 138 2.63 -4.04 5.39
C LYS A 138 1.69 -3.16 6.20
N LEU A 139 0.70 -3.76 6.85
CA LEU A 139 -0.23 -2.99 7.68
C LEU A 139 0.53 -2.35 8.83
N PHE A 140 1.36 -3.12 9.56
CA PHE A 140 2.17 -2.62 10.66
C PHE A 140 3.05 -1.43 10.25
N CYS A 141 3.81 -1.57 9.17
CA CYS A 141 4.64 -0.49 8.64
C CYS A 141 3.82 0.72 8.20
N SER A 142 2.64 0.50 7.59
CA SER A 142 1.76 1.61 7.22
C SER A 142 1.26 2.36 8.44
N LEU A 143 0.75 1.67 9.44
CA LEU A 143 0.17 2.29 10.64
C LEU A 143 1.22 3.07 11.44
N SER A 144 2.44 2.53 11.53
CA SER A 144 3.58 3.24 12.12
C SER A 144 3.93 4.50 11.34
N PHE A 145 4.09 4.40 10.01
CA PHE A 145 4.41 5.55 9.16
C PHE A 145 3.31 6.63 9.16
N LEU A 146 2.04 6.21 9.25
CA LEU A 146 0.89 7.09 9.28
C LEU A 146 0.60 7.67 10.67
N ASP A 147 1.36 7.26 11.70
CA ASP A 147 1.17 7.66 13.09
C ASP A 147 -0.28 7.46 13.57
N CYS A 148 -0.86 6.30 13.24
CA CYS A 148 -2.24 5.94 13.57
C CYS A 148 -2.37 4.51 14.11
N MET A 149 -1.29 3.97 14.67
CA MET A 149 -1.27 2.66 15.31
C MET A 149 -2.01 2.70 16.65
N THR A 150 -2.98 1.82 16.85
CA THR A 150 -3.66 1.64 18.14
C THR A 150 -3.11 0.42 18.89
N ALA A 151 -3.24 0.39 20.22
CA ALA A 151 -2.69 -0.68 21.04
C ALA A 151 -3.26 -2.07 20.66
N GLY A 152 -4.57 -2.15 20.40
CA GLY A 152 -5.23 -3.39 20.00
C GLY A 152 -4.74 -3.92 18.65
N LEU A 153 -4.50 -3.03 17.68
CA LEU A 153 -3.93 -3.41 16.39
C LEU A 153 -2.45 -3.79 16.52
N CYS A 154 -1.68 -3.02 17.28
CA CYS A 154 -0.26 -3.31 17.52
C CYS A 154 -0.08 -4.70 18.11
N GLU A 155 -0.79 -5.03 19.19
CA GLU A 155 -0.72 -6.33 19.85
C GLU A 155 -0.99 -7.50 18.88
N LYS A 156 -2.08 -7.39 18.09
CA LYS A 156 -2.46 -8.45 17.13
C LYS A 156 -1.45 -8.58 16.00
N LEU A 157 -0.95 -7.47 15.46
CA LEU A 157 0.02 -7.47 14.37
C LEU A 157 1.38 -8.00 14.83
N VAL A 158 1.87 -7.57 15.98
CA VAL A 158 3.11 -8.06 16.59
C VAL A 158 3.08 -9.59 16.70
N LYS A 159 2.01 -10.16 17.26
CA LYS A 159 1.86 -11.63 17.39
C LYS A 159 1.97 -12.35 16.04
N ILE A 160 1.34 -11.82 14.99
CA ILE A 160 1.40 -12.41 13.65
C ILE A 160 2.81 -12.31 13.06
N ILE A 161 3.47 -11.16 13.26
CA ILE A 161 4.80 -10.87 12.73
C ILE A 161 5.85 -11.74 13.43
N GLU A 162 5.86 -11.80 14.76
CA GLU A 162 6.79 -12.62 15.54
C GLU A 162 6.68 -14.11 15.14
N ALA A 163 5.45 -14.64 15.04
CA ALA A 163 5.21 -16.03 14.65
C ALA A 163 5.75 -16.38 13.25
N ARG A 164 5.97 -15.37 12.40
CA ARG A 164 6.42 -15.52 11.01
C ARG A 164 7.76 -14.85 10.74
N ALA A 165 8.49 -14.43 11.77
CA ALA A 165 9.72 -13.66 11.63
C ALA A 165 10.76 -14.36 10.73
N HIS A 166 10.88 -15.67 10.88
CA HIS A 166 11.77 -16.54 10.10
C HIS A 166 11.45 -16.62 8.58
N SER A 167 10.27 -16.17 8.16
CA SER A 167 9.83 -16.23 6.76
C SER A 167 10.10 -14.94 5.97
N TYR A 168 10.52 -13.88 6.65
CA TYR A 168 10.82 -12.60 6.01
C TYR A 168 12.22 -12.56 5.44
N ASP A 169 12.38 -11.86 4.32
CA ASP A 169 13.70 -11.52 3.81
C ASP A 169 14.33 -10.35 4.60
N GLU A 170 15.63 -10.13 4.41
CA GLU A 170 16.39 -9.07 5.09
C GLU A 170 15.74 -7.68 4.92
N SER A 171 15.27 -7.35 3.71
CA SER A 171 14.65 -6.05 3.44
C SER A 171 13.33 -5.89 4.18
N GLN A 172 12.55 -6.95 4.29
CA GLN A 172 11.30 -6.97 5.04
C GLN A 172 11.57 -6.84 6.53
N LEU A 173 12.49 -7.62 7.08
CA LEU A 173 12.89 -7.54 8.50
C LEU A 173 13.35 -6.12 8.87
N GLN A 174 14.21 -5.51 8.05
CA GLN A 174 14.69 -4.14 8.28
C GLN A 174 13.54 -3.13 8.22
N SER A 175 12.60 -3.28 7.29
CA SER A 175 11.45 -2.39 7.17
C SER A 175 10.54 -2.48 8.40
N ILE A 176 10.29 -3.69 8.91
CA ILE A 176 9.49 -3.91 10.12
C ILE A 176 10.21 -3.35 11.34
N LEU A 177 11.53 -3.56 11.45
CA LEU A 177 12.32 -3.04 12.57
C LEU A 177 12.29 -1.51 12.60
N ASN A 178 12.48 -0.85 11.45
CA ASN A 178 12.38 0.61 11.35
C ASN A 178 10.99 1.12 11.77
N ALA A 179 9.93 0.40 11.38
CA ALA A 179 8.57 0.73 11.77
C ALA A 179 8.35 0.54 13.28
N ALA A 180 8.91 -0.51 13.88
CA ALA A 180 8.83 -0.75 15.31
C ALA A 180 9.59 0.32 16.10
N ASP A 181 10.78 0.73 15.65
CA ASP A 181 11.59 1.76 16.29
C ASP A 181 10.95 3.16 16.22
N ALA A 182 10.07 3.40 15.24
CA ALA A 182 9.30 4.64 15.16
C ALA A 182 8.09 4.68 16.13
N LEU A 183 7.66 3.53 16.67
CA LEU A 183 6.57 3.47 17.63
C LEU A 183 7.08 3.67 19.06
N ASP A 184 6.21 4.24 19.90
CA ASP A 184 6.45 4.33 21.35
C ASP A 184 6.73 2.93 21.95
N VAL A 185 7.63 2.87 22.91
CA VAL A 185 8.02 1.64 23.62
C VAL A 185 6.83 1.06 24.38
N ASP A 186 5.94 1.92 24.88
CA ASP A 186 4.72 1.49 25.57
C ASP A 186 3.69 0.87 24.61
N LEU A 187 3.78 1.21 23.32
CA LEU A 187 2.87 0.71 22.29
C LEU A 187 3.38 -0.58 21.63
N CYS A 188 4.68 -0.64 21.32
CA CYS A 188 5.30 -1.79 20.66
C CYS A 188 6.27 -2.49 21.62
N PRO A 189 6.02 -3.77 21.99
CA PRO A 189 6.84 -4.46 22.96
C PRO A 189 8.28 -4.65 22.46
N PRO A 190 9.28 -4.64 23.37
CA PRO A 190 10.69 -4.84 23.00
C PRO A 190 10.96 -6.22 22.39
N THR A 191 10.13 -7.23 22.73
CA THR A 191 10.24 -8.60 22.21
C THR A 191 10.25 -8.68 20.69
N LEU A 192 9.47 -7.84 20.02
CA LEU A 192 9.44 -7.79 18.56
C LEU A 192 10.80 -7.32 18.02
N ARG A 193 11.35 -6.24 18.60
CA ARG A 193 12.65 -5.67 18.17
C ARG A 193 13.77 -6.68 18.35
N ASP A 194 13.80 -7.37 19.47
CA ASP A 194 14.80 -8.40 19.76
C ASP A 194 14.69 -9.58 18.80
N THR A 195 13.46 -10.03 18.52
CA THR A 195 13.18 -11.10 17.55
C THR A 195 13.67 -10.70 16.15
N LEU A 196 13.36 -9.49 15.69
CA LEU A 196 13.74 -9.01 14.36
C LEU A 196 15.25 -8.85 14.22
N LYS A 197 15.93 -8.30 15.23
CA LYS A 197 17.41 -8.18 15.25
C LYS A 197 18.08 -9.54 15.18
N MET A 198 17.62 -10.49 15.99
CA MET A 198 18.13 -11.86 15.97
C MET A 198 17.97 -12.52 14.58
N GLN A 199 16.84 -12.31 13.90
CA GLN A 199 16.65 -12.83 12.53
C GLN A 199 17.55 -12.12 11.52
N LEU A 200 17.74 -10.81 11.62
CA LEU A 200 18.65 -10.06 10.74
C LEU A 200 20.09 -10.55 10.88
N ASP A 201 20.56 -10.71 12.12
CA ASP A 201 21.90 -11.23 12.41
C ASP A 201 22.09 -12.64 11.83
N ALA A 202 21.04 -13.48 11.91
CA ALA A 202 21.05 -14.83 11.33
C ALA A 202 21.07 -14.83 9.79
N THR A 203 20.49 -13.83 9.12
CA THR A 203 20.56 -13.70 7.66
C THR A 203 21.90 -13.17 7.15
N ALA A 204 22.69 -12.50 8.00
CA ALA A 204 23.99 -11.94 7.66
C ALA A 204 25.17 -12.93 7.86
N ALA A 205 24.94 -14.06 8.53
CA ALA A 205 25.93 -15.09 8.85
C ALA A 205 25.98 -16.21 7.80
#